data_AF-A0A2S2NA96-F1
#
_entry.id   AF-A0A2S2NA96-F1
#
_cell.length_a   1.000
_cell.length_b   1.000
_cell.length_c   1.000
_cell.angle_alpha   90.00
_cell.angle_beta   90.00
_cell.angle_gamma   90.00
#
_symmetry.space_group_name_H-M   'P 1'
#
loop_
_entity.id
_entity.type
_entity.pdbx_description
1 polymer ?
#
loop_
_entity_poly.entity_id
_entity_poly.type
_entity_poly.pdbx_seq_one_letter_code
_entity_poly.pdbx_strand_id
1 'polypeptide(L)'
;MIKGKNKPLEQIGKRLGQIFSIHLAFPSPADISKFPKFKNAHSNGPLLVHCSGLQYSTVLFSNFTIKILPPNNCCGTKKGDIIIVENICYSTELNCYVIVGRTFLNKNDFFKKT
;
A
#
# COMPACT_ATOMS: atom_id res chain seq x y z
N MET A 1 9.31 20.62 -4.63
CA MET A 1 10.62 20.66 -5.33
C MET A 1 10.38 20.49 -6.83
N ILE A 2 10.46 21.57 -7.60
CA ILE A 2 10.17 21.58 -9.05
C ILE A 2 11.42 21.08 -9.79
N LYS A 3 11.32 19.97 -10.53
CA LYS A 3 12.44 19.48 -11.35
C LYS A 3 12.65 20.43 -12.53
N GLY A 4 13.81 21.07 -12.60
CA GLY A 4 14.17 21.99 -13.69
C GLY A 4 14.08 21.32 -15.06
N LYS A 5 13.66 22.07 -16.08
CA LYS A 5 13.40 21.60 -17.46
C LYS A 5 14.65 21.18 -18.24
N ASN A 6 15.81 21.08 -17.61
CA ASN A 6 17.11 21.07 -18.30
C ASN A 6 17.57 19.70 -18.80
N LYS A 7 16.78 18.63 -18.63
CA LYS A 7 17.21 17.25 -19.00
C LYS A 7 16.09 16.37 -19.58
N PRO A 8 15.48 16.76 -20.71
CA PRO A 8 14.38 16.00 -21.32
C PRO A 8 14.79 14.57 -21.69
N LEU A 9 16.01 14.37 -22.18
CA LEU A 9 16.54 13.05 -22.54
C LEU A 9 16.73 12.13 -21.33
N GLU A 10 17.30 12.65 -20.24
CA GLU A 10 17.47 11.87 -18.99
C GLU A 10 16.12 11.43 -18.43
N GLN A 11 15.09 12.27 -18.56
CA GLN A 11 13.72 11.96 -18.13
C GLN A 11 13.06 10.89 -19.00
N ILE A 12 13.27 10.91 -20.32
CA ILE A 12 12.79 9.85 -21.24
C ILE A 12 13.50 8.54 -20.93
N GLY A 13 14.83 8.55 -20.77
CA GLY A 13 15.61 7.36 -20.42
C GLY A 13 15.15 6.73 -19.11
N LYS A 14 14.89 7.54 -18.08
CA LYS A 14 14.32 7.06 -16.81
C LYS A 14 12.92 6.47 -16.97
N ARG A 15 12.06 7.06 -17.81
CA ARG A 15 10.71 6.51 -18.10
C ARG A 15 10.79 5.18 -18.84
N LEU A 16 11.65 5.07 -19.85
CA LEU A 16 11.87 3.81 -20.56
C LEU A 16 12.44 2.73 -19.63
N GLY A 17 13.41 3.09 -18.78
CA GLY A 17 13.94 2.19 -17.76
C GLY A 17 12.87 1.68 -16.78
N GLN A 18 11.92 2.54 -16.38
CA GLN A 18 10.78 2.14 -15.54
C GLN A 18 9.85 1.17 -16.29
N ILE A 19 9.48 1.49 -17.54
CA ILE A 19 8.61 0.65 -18.36
C ILE A 19 9.22 -0.75 -18.56
N PHE A 20 10.52 -0.81 -18.89
CA PHE A 20 11.21 -2.09 -19.07
C PHE A 20 11.39 -2.85 -17.76
N SER A 21 11.67 -2.16 -16.64
CA SER A 21 11.78 -2.81 -15.32
C SER A 21 10.46 -3.42 -14.86
N ILE A 22 9.32 -2.78 -15.15
CA ILE A 22 7.99 -3.35 -14.90
C ILE A 22 7.77 -4.60 -15.76
N HIS A 23 8.23 -4.58 -17.01
CA HIS A 23 8.00 -5.69 -17.94
C HIS A 23 8.94 -6.88 -17.72
N LEU A 24 10.11 -6.66 -17.12
CA LEU A 24 11.15 -7.68 -16.87
C LEU A 24 11.13 -8.26 -15.45
N ALA A 25 10.35 -7.69 -14.53
CA ALA A 25 10.16 -8.25 -13.20
C ALA A 25 9.14 -9.41 -13.23
N PHE A 26 9.54 -10.55 -13.77
CA PHE A 26 8.93 -11.82 -13.38
C PHE A 26 9.61 -12.26 -12.08
N PRO A 27 8.92 -12.25 -10.92
CA PRO A 27 9.43 -13.02 -9.80
C PRO A 27 9.48 -14.49 -10.24
N SER A 28 10.58 -15.16 -9.92
CA SER A 28 10.64 -16.61 -9.85
C SER A 28 9.42 -17.12 -9.05
N PRO A 29 8.97 -18.39 -9.23
CA PRO A 29 7.85 -18.92 -8.46
C PRO A 29 8.29 -19.11 -6.99
N ALA A 30 8.40 -18.02 -6.25
CA ALA A 30 8.37 -18.01 -4.80
C ALA A 30 6.97 -18.48 -4.42
N ASP A 31 6.88 -19.69 -3.87
CA ASP A 31 5.69 -20.37 -3.36
C ASP A 31 4.49 -19.43 -3.12
N ILE A 32 3.72 -19.20 -4.18
CA ILE A 32 2.62 -18.22 -4.26
C ILE A 32 1.45 -18.65 -3.36
N SER A 33 1.50 -19.87 -2.85
CA SER A 33 0.39 -20.59 -2.24
C SER A 33 -0.13 -20.03 -0.91
N LYS A 34 0.55 -19.06 -0.26
CA LYS A 34 0.17 -18.62 1.10
C LYS A 34 0.31 -17.11 1.35
N PHE A 35 -0.29 -16.27 0.50
CA PHE A 35 -0.45 -14.83 0.78
C PHE A 35 -1.94 -14.47 0.89
N PRO A 36 -2.33 -13.48 1.71
CA PRO A 36 -1.48 -12.60 2.54
C PRO A 36 -0.90 -13.29 3.80
N LYS A 37 0.26 -12.84 4.28
CA LYS A 37 0.86 -13.28 5.56
C LYS A 37 0.87 -12.14 6.57
N PHE A 38 0.31 -12.37 7.75
CA PHE A 38 0.28 -11.39 8.84
C PHE A 38 1.49 -11.54 9.76
N LYS A 39 2.10 -10.43 10.18
CA LYS A 39 3.29 -10.40 11.05
C LYS A 39 3.14 -9.36 12.15
N ASN A 40 3.93 -9.53 13.21
CA ASN A 40 4.05 -8.60 14.34
C ASN A 40 2.70 -8.36 14.99
N ALA A 41 2.19 -9.40 15.66
CA ALA A 41 0.93 -9.32 16.36
C ALA A 41 1.01 -8.28 17.49
N HIS A 42 -0.08 -7.54 17.70
CA HIS A 42 -0.21 -6.53 18.75
C HIS A 42 -1.67 -6.39 19.20
N SER A 43 -1.90 -5.53 20.19
CA SER A 43 -3.23 -5.30 20.79
C SER A 43 -3.50 -3.82 21.11
N ASN A 44 -2.68 -2.91 20.60
CA ASN A 44 -2.71 -1.49 20.94
C ASN A 44 -3.18 -0.59 19.78
N GLY A 45 -3.65 -1.16 18.67
CA GLY A 45 -4.22 -0.42 17.56
C GLY A 45 -5.72 -0.14 17.72
N PRO A 46 -6.25 0.86 16.99
CA PRO A 46 -7.68 1.17 17.01
C PRO A 46 -8.52 0.02 16.44
N LEU A 47 -9.61 -0.32 17.10
CA LEU A 47 -10.61 -1.29 16.63
C LEU A 47 -11.94 -0.58 16.40
N LEU A 48 -12.52 -0.79 15.21
CA LEU A 48 -13.87 -0.35 14.91
C LEU A 48 -14.90 -1.30 15.52
N VAL A 49 -16.16 -0.87 15.55
CA VAL A 49 -17.29 -1.76 15.90
C VAL A 49 -17.26 -2.98 14.96
N HIS A 50 -17.46 -4.17 15.51
CA HIS A 50 -17.33 -5.45 14.79
C HIS A 50 -15.90 -5.82 14.33
N CYS A 51 -14.87 -5.13 14.82
CA CYS A 51 -13.49 -5.61 14.73
C CYS A 51 -13.03 -6.18 16.08
N SER A 52 -12.46 -7.38 16.08
CA SER A 52 -11.98 -8.03 17.30
C SER A 52 -10.81 -8.97 17.02
N GLY A 53 -10.28 -9.57 18.07
CA GLY A 53 -9.20 -10.56 17.97
C GLY A 53 -7.82 -9.95 17.77
N LEU A 54 -6.92 -10.76 17.20
CA LEU A 54 -5.51 -10.43 17.06
C LEU A 54 -5.29 -9.36 15.99
N GLN A 55 -4.51 -8.34 16.33
CA GLN A 55 -4.15 -7.27 15.43
C GLN A 55 -2.71 -7.47 14.94
N TYR A 56 -2.36 -6.87 13.81
CA TYR A 56 -1.04 -7.00 13.21
C TYR A 56 -0.53 -5.65 12.74
N SER A 57 0.79 -5.46 12.77
CA SER A 57 1.41 -4.22 12.29
C SER A 57 1.90 -4.33 10.85
N THR A 58 1.88 -5.53 10.27
CA THR A 58 2.38 -5.79 8.91
C THR A 58 1.59 -6.91 8.24
N VAL A 59 1.21 -6.69 6.98
CA VAL A 59 0.70 -7.72 6.07
C VAL A 59 1.58 -7.78 4.83
N LEU A 60 2.08 -8.97 4.54
CA LEU A 60 2.91 -9.27 3.38
C LEU A 60 2.05 -9.82 2.26
N PHE A 61 2.27 -9.34 1.06
CA PHE A 61 1.81 -9.93 -0.19
C PHE A 61 3.03 -10.42 -0.97
N SER A 62 2.79 -11.10 -2.10
CA SER A 62 3.88 -11.60 -2.96
C SER A 62 4.84 -10.49 -3.41
N ASN A 63 4.28 -9.34 -3.82
CA ASN A 63 5.03 -8.28 -4.49
C ASN A 63 5.15 -6.99 -3.67
N PHE A 64 4.43 -6.86 -2.56
CA PHE A 64 4.42 -5.65 -1.76
C PHE A 64 4.07 -5.93 -0.30
N THR A 65 4.23 -4.92 0.55
CA THR A 65 3.97 -5.00 1.98
C THR A 65 3.21 -3.78 2.42
N ILE A 66 2.21 -3.97 3.27
CA ILE A 66 1.49 -2.90 3.95
C ILE A 66 1.86 -2.96 5.43
N LYS A 67 2.19 -1.80 6.02
CA LYS A 67 2.51 -1.63 7.44
C LYS A 67 1.60 -0.58 8.07
N ILE A 68 1.48 -0.57 9.39
CA ILE A 68 0.84 0.56 10.09
C ILE A 68 1.79 1.77 10.21
N LEU A 69 3.11 1.55 10.07
CA LEU A 69 4.14 2.59 10.18
C LEU A 69 4.75 2.97 8.81
N PRO A 70 5.19 4.23 8.64
CA PRO A 70 5.91 4.67 7.44
C PRO A 70 7.15 3.82 7.12
N PRO A 71 7.58 3.75 5.85
CA PRO A 71 7.00 4.43 4.68
C PRO A 71 5.85 3.66 4.00
N ASN A 72 5.56 2.43 4.42
CA ASN A 72 4.62 1.53 3.73
C ASN A 72 3.22 1.52 4.37
N ASN A 73 2.79 2.64 4.94
CA ASN A 73 1.50 2.79 5.63
C ASN A 73 0.44 3.51 4.81
N CYS A 74 0.57 3.51 3.50
CA CYS A 74 -0.39 4.10 2.60
C CYS A 74 -0.73 3.11 1.49
N CYS A 75 -2.01 2.92 1.20
CA CYS A 75 -2.47 2.07 0.10
C CYS A 75 -3.67 2.68 -0.62
N GLY A 76 -3.80 2.35 -1.91
CA GLY A 76 -4.95 2.73 -2.72
C GLY A 76 -5.98 1.60 -2.82
N THR A 77 -7.26 1.94 -2.95
CA THR A 77 -8.33 0.98 -3.25
C THR A 77 -8.65 0.98 -4.75
N LYS A 78 -9.34 -0.07 -5.24
CA LYS A 78 -9.86 -0.10 -6.62
C LYS A 78 -10.85 1.02 -6.93
N LYS A 79 -11.46 1.64 -5.90
CA LYS A 79 -12.37 2.80 -6.04
C LYS A 79 -11.61 4.13 -6.13
N GLY A 80 -10.28 4.13 -6.00
CA GLY A 80 -9.46 5.34 -6.02
C GLY A 80 -9.38 6.06 -4.66
N ASP A 81 -9.77 5.39 -3.58
CA ASP A 81 -9.52 5.90 -2.23
C ASP A 81 -8.05 5.72 -1.88
N ILE A 82 -7.49 6.68 -1.14
CA ILE A 82 -6.15 6.59 -0.60
C ILE A 82 -6.30 6.52 0.92
N ILE A 83 -5.73 5.48 1.52
CA ILE A 83 -5.91 5.15 2.93
C ILE A 83 -4.56 5.16 3.62
N ILE A 84 -4.45 5.90 4.72
CA ILE A 84 -3.37 5.73 5.70
C ILE A 84 -3.78 4.60 6.64
N VAL A 85 -2.93 3.58 6.72
CA VAL A 85 -3.17 2.35 7.47
C VAL A 85 -2.86 2.60 8.94
N GLU A 86 -3.87 2.43 9.79
CA GLU A 86 -3.76 2.58 11.25
C GLU A 86 -3.73 1.22 11.95
N ASN A 87 -4.42 0.23 11.38
CA ASN A 87 -4.46 -1.11 11.96
C ASN A 87 -4.79 -2.20 10.92
N ILE A 88 -4.44 -3.44 11.25
CA ILE A 88 -4.80 -4.65 10.50
C ILE A 88 -5.40 -5.63 11.50
N CYS A 89 -6.69 -5.93 11.39
CA CYS A 89 -7.42 -6.72 12.39
C CYS A 89 -8.52 -7.56 11.75
N TYR A 90 -9.16 -8.43 12.53
CA TYR A 90 -10.23 -9.30 12.03
C TYR A 90 -11.60 -8.62 12.20
N SER A 91 -12.39 -8.57 11.13
CA SER A 91 -13.79 -8.15 11.17
C SER A 91 -14.68 -9.36 11.36
N THR A 92 -15.51 -9.33 12.41
CA THR A 92 -16.52 -10.36 12.66
C THR A 92 -17.72 -10.24 11.74
N GLU A 93 -18.00 -9.04 11.23
CA GLU A 93 -19.06 -8.80 10.24
C GLU A 93 -18.69 -9.36 8.86
N LEU A 94 -17.48 -9.07 8.37
CA LEU A 94 -16.99 -9.55 7.08
C LEU A 94 -16.32 -10.92 7.15
N ASN A 95 -16.17 -11.48 8.36
CA ASN A 95 -15.53 -12.75 8.64
C ASN A 95 -14.12 -12.89 8.02
N CYS A 96 -13.36 -11.79 7.96
CA CYS A 96 -12.03 -11.75 7.35
C CYS A 96 -11.15 -10.65 7.95
N TYR A 97 -9.85 -10.71 7.66
CA TYR A 97 -8.92 -9.64 8.02
C TYR A 97 -9.12 -8.40 7.15
N VAL A 98 -9.19 -7.25 7.80
CA VAL A 98 -9.44 -5.93 7.20
C VAL A 98 -8.34 -4.95 7.58
N ILE A 99 -8.20 -3.92 6.74
CA ILE A 99 -7.39 -2.74 7.03
C ILE A 99 -8.31 -1.68 7.64
N VAL A 100 -7.94 -1.18 8.81
CA VAL A 100 -8.55 0.02 9.41
C VAL A 100 -7.61 1.18 9.18
N GLY A 101 -8.16 2.29 8.70
CA GLY A 101 -7.34 3.43 8.32
C GLY A 101 -8.14 4.70 8.10
N ARG A 102 -7.43 5.78 7.80
CA ARG A 102 -8.00 7.10 7.50
C ARG A 102 -7.95 7.34 6.00
N THR A 103 -9.06 7.78 5.42
CA THR A 103 -9.17 8.04 3.98
C THR A 103 -8.97 9.52 3.68
N PHE A 104 -8.19 9.84 2.64
CA PHE A 104 -8.09 11.21 2.14
C PHE A 104 -9.36 11.61 1.37
N LEU A 105 -10.06 12.62 1.87
CA LEU A 105 -11.28 13.16 1.22
C LEU A 105 -10.94 14.02 0.01
N ASN A 106 -9.99 14.94 0.16
CA ASN A 106 -9.58 15.86 -0.89
C ASN A 106 -8.32 15.33 -1.58
N LYS A 107 -8.41 15.12 -2.89
CA LYS A 107 -7.34 14.61 -3.74
C LYS A 107 -7.05 15.65 -4.82
N ASN A 108 -5.85 16.23 -4.77
CA ASN A 108 -5.40 17.17 -5.79
C ASN A 108 -4.42 16.47 -6.74
N ASP A 109 -4.60 16.70 -8.03
CA ASP A 109 -3.65 16.23 -9.04
C ASP A 109 -2.33 16.99 -8.88
N PHE A 110 -1.26 16.24 -8.60
CA PHE A 110 0.07 16.81 -8.44
C PHE A 110 0.58 17.53 -9.70
N PHE A 111 0.09 17.16 -10.88
CA PHE A 111 0.52 17.72 -12.15
C PHE A 111 -0.37 18.86 -12.66
N LYS A 112 -1.52 19.11 -12.03
CA LYS A 112 -2.30 20.32 -12.33
C LYS A 112 -1.60 21.51 -11.69
N LYS A 113 -1.17 22.46 -12.52
CA LYS A 113 -0.72 23.77 -12.04
C LYS A 113 -1.92 24.50 -11.44
N THR A 114 -1.80 24.87 -10.17
CA THR A 114 -2.63 25.89 -9.54
C THR A 114 -2.42 27.24 -10.20
#